data_AF-A0A0G0LXN2-F1
#
_entry.id   AF-A0A0G0LXN2-F1
#
_cell.length_a   1.000
_cell.length_b   1.000
_cell.length_c   1.000
_cell.angle_alpha   90.00
_cell.angle_beta   90.00
_cell.angle_gamma   90.00
#
_symmetry.space_group_name_H-M   'P 1'
#
loop_
_entity.id
_entity.type
_entity.pdbx_description
1 polymer ?
#
loop_
_entity_poly.entity_id
_entity_poly.type
_entity_poly.pdbx_seq_one_letter_code
_entity_poly.pdbx_strand_id
1 'polypeptide(L)'
;MSQTQINTNQEWLKVLGKGMVTIPKKWREALGITTGDIVRAKKEGDKVVIEAQKDSNVPYRIYTDTEIEEFLKEDKLPKNLTKKLKKKFS
;
A
#
# COMPACT_ATOMS: atom_id res chain seq x y z
N MET A 1 21.90 36.24 -21.26
CA MET A 1 20.42 36.22 -21.26
C MET A 1 19.99 34.86 -20.74
N SER A 2 19.60 34.79 -19.47
CA SER A 2 19.22 33.54 -18.81
C SER A 2 17.77 33.23 -19.17
N GLN A 3 17.54 32.14 -19.90
CA GLN A 3 16.20 31.71 -20.29
C GLN A 3 15.44 31.24 -19.05
N THR A 4 14.36 31.93 -18.70
CA THR A 4 13.40 31.52 -17.67
C THR A 4 12.72 30.24 -18.13
N GLN A 5 13.08 29.10 -17.51
CA GLN A 5 12.32 27.86 -17.67
C GLN A 5 10.91 28.07 -17.12
N ILE A 6 9.92 28.10 -18.00
CA ILE A 6 8.51 28.14 -17.63
C ILE A 6 8.18 26.76 -17.07
N ASN A 7 7.96 26.64 -15.76
CA ASN A 7 7.58 25.39 -15.10
C ASN A 7 6.20 24.93 -15.63
N THR A 8 6.18 23.92 -16.49
CA THR A 8 4.96 23.39 -17.14
C THR A 8 4.09 22.50 -16.25
N ASN A 9 4.43 22.31 -14.97
CA ASN A 9 3.75 21.38 -14.05
C ASN A 9 2.95 22.09 -12.95
N GLN A 10 2.42 23.29 -13.21
CA GLN A 10 1.59 24.03 -12.26
C GLN A 10 0.26 24.41 -12.90
N GLU A 11 -0.84 24.08 -12.24
CA GLU A 11 -2.19 24.48 -12.64
C GLU A 11 -2.95 24.97 -11.40
N TRP A 12 -3.70 26.06 -11.55
CA TRP A 12 -4.63 26.53 -10.52
C TRP A 12 -5.85 25.62 -10.46
N LEU A 13 -6.09 25.00 -9.32
CA LEU A 13 -7.23 24.10 -9.11
C LEU A 13 -8.31 24.79 -8.30
N LYS A 14 -9.56 24.61 -8.72
CA LYS A 14 -10.72 25.10 -7.98
C LYS A 14 -11.09 24.13 -6.86
N VAL A 15 -11.28 24.65 -5.66
CA VAL A 15 -11.89 23.91 -4.56
C VAL A 15 -13.40 23.87 -4.78
N LEU A 16 -13.95 22.66 -4.83
CA LEU A 16 -15.39 22.39 -4.95
C LEU A 16 -16.03 22.27 -3.55
N GLY A 17 -17.34 22.00 -3.52
CA GLY A 17 -18.05 21.76 -2.27
C GLY A 17 -17.40 20.66 -1.43
N LYS A 18 -17.52 20.79 -0.10
CA LYS A 18 -16.95 19.84 0.88
C LYS A 18 -15.41 19.70 0.81
N GLY A 19 -14.71 20.69 0.26
CA GLY A 19 -13.24 20.71 0.21
C GLY A 19 -12.63 19.78 -0.86
N MET A 20 -13.43 19.33 -1.83
CA MET A 20 -12.93 18.48 -2.91
C MET A 20 -12.07 19.29 -3.90
N VAL A 21 -10.98 18.70 -4.38
CA VAL A 21 -10.13 19.26 -5.43
C VAL A 21 -10.01 18.25 -6.56
N THR A 22 -10.22 18.70 -7.80
CA THR A 22 -10.11 17.82 -8.96
C THR A 22 -8.66 17.76 -9.44
N ILE A 23 -8.09 16.55 -9.50
CA ILE A 23 -6.78 16.32 -10.11
C ILE A 23 -6.96 16.21 -11.64
N PRO A 24 -6.27 17.05 -12.44
CA PRO A 24 -6.35 17.01 -13.90
C PRO A 24 -6.06 15.62 -14.47
N LYS A 25 -6.75 15.26 -15.56
CA LYS A 25 -6.62 13.92 -16.19
C LYS A 25 -5.16 13.55 -16.51
N LYS A 26 -4.39 14.49 -17.07
CA LYS A 26 -2.98 14.29 -17.40
C LYS A 26 -2.13 13.92 -16.18
N TRP A 27 -2.40 14.53 -15.02
CA TRP A 27 -1.67 14.24 -13.78
C TRP A 27 -2.09 12.90 -13.20
N ARG A 28 -3.39 12.57 -13.24
CA ARG A 28 -3.88 11.26 -12.81
C ARG A 28 -3.26 10.13 -13.61
N GLU A 29 -3.21 10.25 -14.94
CA GLU A 29 -2.57 9.25 -15.82
C GLU A 29 -1.07 9.12 -15.54
N ALA A 30 -0.36 10.24 -15.37
CA ALA A 30 1.07 10.24 -15.06
C ALA A 30 1.39 9.64 -13.67
N LEU A 31 0.49 9.80 -12.70
CA LEU A 31 0.62 9.28 -11.34
C LEU A 31 0.00 7.89 -11.15
N GLY A 32 -0.69 7.35 -12.16
CA GLY A 32 -1.42 6.08 -12.08
C GLY A 32 -2.62 6.10 -11.14
N ILE A 33 -3.22 7.26 -10.88
CA ILE A 33 -4.36 7.42 -9.97
C ILE A 33 -5.68 7.19 -10.71
N THR A 34 -6.46 6.23 -10.25
CA THR A 34 -7.77 5.86 -10.75
C THR A 34 -8.89 6.22 -9.76
N THR A 35 -10.13 6.14 -10.22
CA THR A 35 -11.29 6.45 -9.37
C THR A 35 -11.44 5.37 -8.29
N GLY A 36 -11.45 5.78 -7.03
CA GLY A 36 -11.57 4.86 -5.88
C GLY A 36 -10.25 4.62 -5.15
N ASP A 37 -9.12 5.04 -5.74
CA ASP A 37 -7.81 4.90 -5.10
C ASP A 37 -7.69 5.75 -3.85
N ILE A 38 -6.98 5.20 -2.86
CA ILE A 38 -6.55 5.92 -1.67
C ILE A 38 -5.21 6.58 -2.01
N VAL A 39 -5.09 7.88 -1.72
CA VAL A 39 -3.85 8.64 -1.89
C VAL A 39 -3.34 9.09 -0.54
N ARG A 40 -2.01 9.20 -0.42
CA ARG A 40 -1.40 9.78 0.78
C ARG A 40 -1.37 11.30 0.64
N ALA A 41 -1.88 12.00 1.64
CA ALA A 41 -1.80 13.46 1.70
C ALA A 41 -0.92 13.87 2.89
N LYS A 42 0.04 14.77 2.64
CA LYS A 42 0.88 15.39 3.67
C LYS A 42 0.74 16.91 3.60
N LYS A 43 0.50 17.54 4.75
CA LYS A 43 0.51 19.01 4.86
C LYS A 43 1.92 19.50 5.14
N GLU A 44 2.41 20.43 4.33
CA GLU A 44 3.72 21.07 4.49
C GLU A 44 3.52 22.58 4.42
N GLY A 45 3.39 23.23 5.60
CA GLY A 45 3.09 24.66 5.68
C GLY A 45 1.73 25.00 5.05
N ASP A 46 1.77 25.76 3.97
CA ASP A 46 0.62 26.17 3.14
C ASP A 46 0.33 25.21 1.97
N LYS A 47 1.09 24.11 1.85
CA LYS A 47 0.98 23.13 0.77
C LYS A 47 0.36 21.82 1.22
N VAL A 48 -0.30 21.16 0.29
CA VAL A 48 -0.69 19.74 0.41
C VAL A 48 0.04 18.97 -0.68
N VAL A 49 0.85 18.00 -0.27
CA VAL A 49 1.52 17.06 -1.17
C VAL A 49 0.65 15.81 -1.24
N ILE A 50 0.19 15.46 -2.44
CA ILE A 50 -0.59 14.25 -2.71
C ILE A 50 0.31 13.25 -3.42
N GLU A 51 0.50 12.09 -2.81
CA GLU A 51 1.29 11.00 -3.36
C GLU A 51 0.35 9.85 -3.74
N ALA A 52 0.50 9.35 -4.97
CA ALA A 52 -0.17 8.12 -5.38
C ALA A 52 0.29 6.95 -4.50
N GLN A 53 -0.65 6.08 -4.15
CA GLN A 53 -0.30 4.79 -3.56
C GLN A 53 0.34 3.95 -4.67
N LYS A 54 1.67 4.06 -4.82
CA LYS A 54 2.42 3.04 -5.54
C LYS A 54 2.13 1.73 -4.83
N ASP A 55 1.79 0.68 -5.58
CA ASP A 55 1.63 -0.67 -5.05
C ASP A 55 2.68 -0.84 -3.99
N SER A 56 2.19 -0.83 -2.75
CA SER A 56 3.05 -0.94 -1.62
C SER A 56 3.68 -2.30 -1.83
N ASN A 57 4.96 -2.27 -2.22
CA ASN A 57 5.88 -3.37 -2.06
C ASN A 57 6.01 -3.58 -0.54
N VAL A 58 4.86 -3.90 0.08
CA VAL A 58 4.77 -4.38 1.43
C VAL A 58 5.62 -5.64 1.33
N PRO A 59 6.64 -5.80 2.17
CA PRO A 59 7.48 -6.98 2.15
C PRO A 59 6.67 -8.17 2.67
N TYR A 60 5.67 -8.60 1.92
CA TYR A 60 5.01 -9.88 2.13
C TYR A 60 5.89 -10.95 1.48
N ARG A 61 6.26 -11.95 2.28
CA ARG A 61 6.87 -13.16 1.77
C ARG A 61 5.76 -14.00 1.14
N ILE A 62 5.92 -14.34 -0.13
CA ILE A 62 5.08 -15.34 -0.80
C ILE A 62 5.69 -16.71 -0.49
N TYR A 63 4.91 -17.58 0.14
CA TYR A 63 5.30 -18.96 0.39
C TYR A 63 4.86 -19.86 -0.77
N THR A 64 5.73 -20.77 -1.15
CA THR A 64 5.42 -21.88 -2.07
C THR A 64 4.62 -22.97 -1.36
N ASP A 65 3.88 -23.77 -2.13
CA ASP A 65 3.13 -24.91 -1.59
C ASP A 65 4.05 -25.87 -0.80
N THR A 66 5.29 -26.06 -1.27
CA THR A 66 6.31 -26.87 -0.58
C THR A 66 6.69 -26.31 0.80
N GLU A 67 6.87 -24.99 0.93
CA GLU A 67 7.17 -24.37 2.23
C GLU A 67 5.98 -24.50 3.20
N ILE A 68 4.76 -24.39 2.68
CA ILE A 68 3.53 -24.58 3.47
C ILE A 68 3.46 -26.03 3.99
N GLU A 69 3.75 -27.02 3.15
CA GLU A 69 3.77 -28.44 3.56
C GLU A 69 4.83 -28.74 4.63
N GLU A 70 6.01 -28.14 4.52
CA GLU A 70 7.07 -28.27 5.53
C GLU A 70 6.64 -27.67 6.87
N PHE A 71 6.05 -26.47 6.89
CA PHE A 71 5.53 -25.88 8.12
C PHE A 71 4.45 -26.74 8.77
N LEU A 72 3.53 -27.30 7.98
CA LEU A 72 2.49 -28.21 8.49
C LEU A 72 3.06 -29.52 9.03
N LYS A 73 4.22 -29.96 8.54
CA LYS A 73 4.91 -31.15 9.06
C LYS A 73 5.61 -30.84 10.38
N GLU A 74 6.25 -29.68 10.48
CA GLU A 74 6.99 -29.24 11.67
C GLU A 74 6.06 -28.86 12.83
N ASP A 75 4.90 -28.29 12.55
CA ASP A 75 3.90 -27.91 13.57
C ASP A 75 3.21 -29.13 14.24
N LYS A 76 3.43 -30.35 13.73
CA LYS A 76 2.85 -31.56 14.31
C LYS A 76 3.51 -31.91 15.65
N LEU A 77 2.69 -31.97 16.70
CA LEU A 77 3.11 -32.44 18.02
C LEU A 77 3.77 -33.83 17.96
N PRO A 78 4.93 -34.02 18.64
CA PRO A 78 5.58 -35.32 18.74
C PRO A 78 4.65 -36.37 19.36
N LYS A 79 4.64 -37.58 18.79
CA LYS A 79 3.75 -38.68 19.20
C LYS A 79 3.75 -38.97 20.70
N ASN A 80 4.91 -38.81 21.35
CA ASN A 80 5.08 -39.01 22.79
C ASN A 80 4.32 -37.95 23.63
N LEU A 81 4.33 -36.69 23.18
CA LEU A 81 3.56 -35.60 23.78
C LEU A 81 2.07 -35.79 23.53
N THR A 82 1.68 -36.17 22.30
CA THR A 82 0.27 -36.48 21.97
C THR A 82 -0.28 -37.59 22.87
N LYS A 83 0.51 -38.64 23.13
CA LYS A 83 0.11 -39.75 24.00
C LYS A 83 -0.03 -39.32 25.47
N LYS A 84 0.85 -38.44 25.97
CA LYS A 84 0.74 -37.86 27.33
C LYS A 84 -0.48 -36.95 27.46
N LEU A 85 -0.74 -36.09 26.48
CA LEU A 85 -1.89 -35.20 26.46
C LEU A 85 -3.21 -35.97 26.42
N LYS A 86 -3.32 -36.98 25.53
CA LYS A 86 -4.50 -37.86 25.48
C LYS A 86 -4.79 -38.57 26.80
N LYS A 87 -3.75 -38.94 27.56
CA LYS A 87 -3.91 -39.53 28.90
C LYS A 87 -4.29 -38.53 29.99
N LYS A 88 -3.93 -37.25 29.83
CA LYS A 88 -4.18 -36.18 30.82
C LYS A 88 -5.56 -35.54 30.65
N PHE A 89 -6.11 -35.59 29.44
CA PHE A 89 -7.39 -34.97 29.06
C PHE A 89 -8.45 -35.99 28.61
N SER A 90 -8.26 -37.28 28.91
CA SER A 90 -9.28 -38.33 28.86
C SER A 90 -9.80 -38.61 30.24
#